data_AF-A0A1M7PKI2-F1
#
_entry.id   AF-A0A1M7PKI2-F1
#
_cell.length_a   1.000
_cell.length_b   1.000
_cell.length_c   1.000
_cell.angle_alpha   90.00
_cell.angle_beta   90.00
_cell.angle_gamma   90.00
#
_symmetry.space_group_name_H-M   'P 1'
#
loop_
_entity.id
_entity.type
_entity.pdbx_description
1 polymer ?
#
loop_
_entity_poly.entity_id
_entity_poly.type
_entity_poly.pdbx_seq_one_letter_code
_entity_poly.pdbx_strand_id
1 'polypeptide(L)'
;MELYIANAGSLLDYEAPEVRDWASIYNLIALNVSLVDRSNVIQVPFRFRIYPPFEFARIAEADSLSYEACCDRRARELLALQEDLGVPLAVLYSGGIDSTLVLISFAKVLSPAELRERVHVYMSNDSIVENPRFYYDFVRRHCTIRASEDFTSVLDGRHIMVGGEHNDQLFGSDIIGKIVQQQPFSVVHQPYRRDFLVNFFVSKGLPEAAAHHWFSLLDQHIRDTGAPVHSVFEFFWWLNFIFKWQSVYFRILLRVDKAQRSRIDQQFCNRYYHHFYSPAYFQKWSMTHPELKIQDSWASYKFTAKDLIYEFNKDADYRRDKIKIGSLSRLFLQKDTAVGLSSEFAYLDSLRGPDLYQPDNSFKDAS
;
A
#
# COMPACT_ATOMS: atom_id res chain seq x y z
N MET A 1 8.88 3.63 -24.06
CA MET A 1 8.63 2.66 -22.97
C MET A 1 8.06 3.42 -21.80
N GLU A 2 7.04 2.89 -21.14
CA GLU A 2 6.46 3.44 -19.91
C GLU A 2 6.56 2.40 -18.81
N LEU A 3 6.48 2.83 -17.56
CA LEU A 3 6.67 1.99 -16.38
C LEU A 3 5.41 1.90 -15.52
N TYR A 4 5.11 0.73 -14.97
CA TYR A 4 4.18 0.61 -13.85
C TYR A 4 4.87 0.87 -12.52
N ILE A 5 6.12 0.45 -12.36
CA ILE A 5 6.93 0.67 -11.15
C ILE A 5 8.41 0.70 -11.52
N ALA A 6 9.19 1.46 -10.77
CA ALA A 6 10.64 1.43 -10.78
C ALA A 6 11.22 1.79 -9.40
N ASN A 7 12.42 1.29 -9.13
CA ASN A 7 13.28 1.85 -8.11
C ASN A 7 13.66 3.27 -8.55
N ALA A 8 13.19 4.28 -7.82
CA ALA A 8 13.42 5.67 -8.18
C ALA A 8 14.90 6.03 -8.21
N GLY A 9 15.72 5.39 -7.37
CA GLY A 9 17.17 5.56 -7.38
C GLY A 9 17.81 5.21 -8.72
N SER A 10 17.23 4.28 -9.48
CA SER A 10 17.70 3.88 -10.83
C SER A 10 17.32 4.88 -11.93
N LEU A 11 16.57 5.93 -11.62
CA LEU A 11 16.20 7.00 -12.54
C LEU A 11 17.02 8.28 -12.32
N LEU A 12 17.76 8.36 -11.21
CA LEU A 12 18.52 9.55 -10.79
C LEU A 12 19.85 9.72 -11.53
N ASP A 13 20.16 8.85 -12.49
CA ASP A 13 21.29 9.01 -13.42
C ASP A 13 21.03 10.12 -14.46
N TYR A 14 19.80 10.62 -14.56
CA TYR A 14 19.46 11.79 -15.36
C TYR A 14 19.48 13.07 -14.52
N GLU A 15 20.47 13.91 -14.77
CA GLU A 15 20.68 15.15 -14.01
C GLU A 15 19.96 16.34 -14.65
N ALA A 16 18.77 16.67 -14.13
CA ALA A 16 18.05 17.90 -14.46
C ALA A 16 17.53 18.60 -13.19
N PRO A 17 17.40 19.94 -13.14
CA PRO A 17 16.91 20.65 -11.96
C PRO A 17 15.57 20.14 -11.43
N GLU A 18 14.60 19.93 -12.32
CA GLU A 18 13.26 19.43 -12.03
C GLU A 18 13.27 17.99 -11.52
N VAL A 19 14.24 17.18 -11.95
CA VAL A 19 14.43 15.81 -11.46
C VAL A 19 14.99 15.83 -10.05
N ARG A 20 15.92 16.74 -9.73
CA ARG A 20 16.45 16.89 -8.36
C ARG A 20 15.37 17.36 -7.39
N ASP A 21 14.53 18.28 -7.82
CA ASP A 21 13.40 18.75 -7.04
C ASP A 21 12.37 17.63 -6.80
N TRP A 22 11.94 16.93 -7.85
CA TRP A 22 11.11 15.73 -7.72
C TRP A 22 11.76 14.68 -6.79
N ALA A 23 13.06 14.43 -6.95
CA ALA A 23 13.75 13.42 -6.17
C ALA A 23 13.87 13.78 -4.68
N SER A 24 13.79 15.06 -4.31
CA SER A 24 13.95 15.52 -2.93
C SER A 24 12.93 14.90 -1.96
N ILE A 25 11.71 14.59 -2.44
CA ILE A 25 10.67 13.94 -1.65
C ILE A 25 11.08 12.55 -1.13
N TYR A 26 12.05 11.89 -1.77
CA TYR A 26 12.51 10.57 -1.35
C TYR A 26 13.26 10.56 -0.02
N ASN A 27 13.72 11.72 0.47
CA ASN A 27 14.17 11.88 1.85
C ASN A 27 13.05 11.61 2.87
N LEU A 28 11.79 11.76 2.46
CA LEU A 28 10.61 11.49 3.28
C LEU A 28 10.08 10.05 3.13
N ILE A 29 10.01 9.53 1.90
CA ILE A 29 9.24 8.31 1.54
C ILE A 29 10.07 7.10 1.06
N ALA A 30 11.40 7.22 0.98
CA ALA A 30 12.37 6.21 0.50
C ALA A 30 12.36 5.90 -1.01
N LEU A 31 13.56 5.64 -1.56
CA LEU A 31 13.83 5.49 -3.00
C LEU A 31 13.19 4.26 -3.67
N ASN A 32 12.72 3.28 -2.89
CA ASN A 32 12.06 2.09 -3.42
C ASN A 32 10.57 2.31 -3.73
N VAL A 33 10.09 3.56 -3.65
CA VAL A 33 8.71 3.95 -3.94
C VAL A 33 8.66 4.65 -5.30
N SER A 34 7.76 4.24 -6.18
CA SER A 34 7.41 5.04 -7.35
C SER A 34 6.24 5.94 -7.01
N LEU A 35 6.35 7.23 -7.30
CA LEU A 35 5.22 8.16 -7.19
C LEU A 35 4.49 8.21 -8.52
N VAL A 36 3.23 7.77 -8.52
CA VAL A 36 2.36 7.78 -9.71
C VAL A 36 1.04 8.46 -9.34
N ASP A 37 0.77 9.64 -9.89
CA ASP A 37 -0.52 10.29 -9.71
C ASP A 37 -1.61 9.56 -10.48
N ARG A 38 -2.50 8.86 -9.75
CA ARG A 38 -3.60 8.10 -10.33
C ARG A 38 -4.78 8.95 -10.80
N SER A 39 -4.76 10.25 -10.51
CA SER A 39 -5.73 11.23 -11.05
C SER A 39 -5.26 11.89 -12.35
N ASN A 40 -4.00 11.66 -12.73
CA ASN A 40 -3.38 12.20 -13.95
C ASN A 40 -3.28 13.75 -13.99
N VAL A 41 -3.27 14.42 -12.83
CA VAL A 41 -3.15 15.89 -12.72
C VAL A 41 -1.68 16.31 -12.66
N ILE A 42 -0.87 15.63 -11.84
CA ILE A 42 0.58 15.84 -11.76
C ILE A 42 1.30 14.84 -12.66
N GLN A 43 2.12 15.36 -13.57
CA GLN A 43 3.05 14.59 -14.38
C GLN A 43 4.44 14.63 -13.74
N VAL A 44 4.96 13.48 -13.30
CA VAL A 44 6.32 13.38 -12.73
C VAL A 44 7.38 13.39 -13.85
N PRO A 45 8.67 13.63 -13.58
CA PRO A 45 9.69 13.75 -14.64
C PRO A 45 9.99 12.49 -15.46
N PHE A 46 9.41 11.33 -15.13
CA PHE A 46 9.64 10.06 -15.82
C PHE A 46 8.32 9.43 -16.26
N ARG A 47 8.36 8.70 -17.38
CA ARG A 47 7.19 8.07 -17.99
C ARG A 47 6.67 6.88 -17.19
N PHE A 48 5.80 7.16 -16.24
CA PHE A 48 4.96 6.16 -15.57
C PHE A 48 3.58 6.11 -16.23
N ARG A 49 3.08 4.89 -16.44
CA ARG A 49 1.71 4.65 -16.89
C ARG A 49 0.82 4.33 -15.70
N ILE A 50 -0.37 4.91 -15.65
CA ILE A 50 -1.39 4.50 -14.69
C ILE A 50 -1.86 3.09 -15.07
N TYR A 51 -1.80 2.17 -14.12
CA TYR A 51 -2.37 0.84 -14.28
C TYR A 51 -3.90 0.97 -14.36
N PRO A 52 -4.57 0.53 -15.44
CA PRO A 52 -5.99 0.85 -15.67
C PRO A 52 -6.94 0.47 -14.52
N PRO A 53 -6.70 -0.63 -13.77
CA PRO A 53 -7.46 -0.93 -12.55
C PRO A 53 -7.40 0.14 -11.43
N PHE A 54 -6.43 1.06 -11.46
CA PHE A 54 -6.17 2.02 -10.39
C PHE A 54 -6.49 3.47 -10.75
N GLU A 55 -7.01 3.73 -11.94
CA GLU A 55 -7.50 5.06 -12.34
C GLU A 55 -8.47 5.62 -11.29
N PHE A 56 -8.23 6.86 -10.86
CA PHE A 56 -8.94 7.48 -9.74
C PHE A 56 -10.46 7.63 -10.00
N ALA A 57 -10.86 7.88 -11.25
CA ALA A 57 -12.26 8.05 -11.64
C ALA A 57 -13.17 6.87 -11.22
N ARG A 58 -12.62 5.66 -11.17
CA ARG A 58 -13.35 4.43 -10.80
C ARG A 58 -13.83 4.40 -9.36
N ILE A 59 -13.27 5.25 -8.49
CA ILE A 59 -13.65 5.32 -7.07
C ILE A 59 -14.98 6.05 -6.92
N ALA A 60 -15.25 7.06 -7.75
CA ALA A 60 -16.45 7.87 -7.65
C ALA A 60 -17.74 7.03 -7.78
N GLU A 61 -17.69 6.02 -8.64
CA GLU A 61 -18.79 5.11 -8.99
C GLU A 61 -19.04 3.99 -7.97
N ALA A 62 -18.15 3.80 -6.99
CA ALA A 62 -18.26 2.70 -6.03
C ALA A 62 -19.26 3.00 -4.90
N ASP A 63 -19.92 1.95 -4.42
CA ASP A 63 -20.79 2.00 -3.24
C ASP A 63 -20.01 2.43 -1.99
N SER A 64 -20.63 3.29 -1.17
CA SER A 64 -20.12 3.59 0.16
C SER A 64 -20.60 2.53 1.14
N LEU A 65 -19.69 1.70 1.65
CA LEU A 65 -19.94 0.62 2.61
C LEU A 65 -19.27 0.93 3.94
N SER A 66 -19.69 0.26 5.02
CA SER A 66 -18.87 0.21 6.24
C SER A 66 -17.58 -0.57 5.97
N TYR A 67 -16.55 -0.37 6.79
CA TYR A 67 -15.28 -1.08 6.65
C TYR A 67 -15.46 -2.60 6.78
N GLU A 68 -16.30 -3.06 7.73
CA GLU A 68 -16.64 -4.47 7.88
C GLU A 68 -17.33 -5.03 6.63
N ALA A 69 -18.31 -4.31 6.09
CA ALA A 69 -19.00 -4.73 4.87
C ALA A 69 -18.05 -4.81 3.66
N CYS A 70 -17.03 -3.93 3.59
CA CYS A 70 -15.96 -4.04 2.59
C CYS A 70 -15.18 -5.35 2.75
N CYS A 71 -14.80 -5.70 3.99
CA CYS A 71 -14.08 -6.94 4.30
C CYS A 71 -14.91 -8.18 3.97
N ASP A 72 -16.18 -8.23 4.39
CA ASP A 72 -17.08 -9.36 4.14
C ASP A 72 -17.33 -9.56 2.64
N ARG A 73 -17.60 -8.46 1.92
CA ARG A 73 -17.74 -8.48 0.46
C ARG A 73 -16.48 -9.02 -0.19
N ARG A 74 -15.31 -8.54 0.21
CA ARG A 74 -14.04 -8.96 -0.42
C ARG A 74 -13.72 -10.42 -0.18
N ALA A 75 -13.97 -10.92 1.03
CA ALA A 75 -13.78 -12.33 1.33
C ALA A 75 -14.63 -13.18 0.39
N ARG A 76 -15.92 -12.85 0.23
CA ARG A 76 -16.83 -13.57 -0.69
C ARG A 76 -16.41 -13.49 -2.15
N GLU A 77 -15.98 -12.32 -2.64
CA GLU A 77 -15.48 -12.16 -4.01
C GLU A 77 -14.26 -13.07 -4.29
N LEU A 78 -13.30 -13.12 -3.35
CA LEU A 78 -12.12 -13.96 -3.49
C LEU A 78 -12.43 -15.46 -3.36
N LEU A 79 -13.41 -15.83 -2.53
CA LEU A 79 -13.90 -17.21 -2.42
C LEU A 79 -14.63 -17.66 -3.69
N ALA A 80 -15.43 -16.79 -4.31
CA ALA A 80 -16.07 -17.06 -5.60
C ALA A 80 -15.03 -17.23 -6.71
N LEU A 81 -14.00 -16.37 -6.74
CA LEU A 81 -12.88 -16.53 -7.68
C LEU A 81 -12.11 -17.83 -7.44
N GLN A 82 -11.89 -18.20 -6.18
CA GLN A 82 -11.27 -19.47 -5.81
C GLN A 82 -12.08 -20.68 -6.32
N GLU A 83 -13.41 -20.62 -6.21
CA GLU A 83 -14.31 -21.67 -6.73
C GLU A 83 -14.26 -21.75 -8.25
N ASP A 84 -14.27 -20.62 -8.96
CA ASP A 84 -14.14 -20.57 -10.42
C ASP A 84 -12.81 -21.16 -10.91
N LEU A 85 -11.71 -20.83 -10.23
CA LEU A 85 -10.37 -21.26 -10.63
C LEU A 85 -10.00 -22.65 -10.10
N GLY A 86 -10.70 -23.17 -9.10
CA GLY A 86 -10.43 -24.47 -8.49
C GLY A 86 -9.05 -24.57 -7.82
N VAL A 87 -8.51 -23.44 -7.32
CA VAL A 87 -7.19 -23.38 -6.66
C VAL A 87 -7.28 -22.67 -5.32
N PRO A 88 -6.51 -23.06 -4.29
CA PRO A 88 -6.59 -22.47 -2.96
C PRO A 88 -6.09 -21.01 -2.91
N LEU A 89 -6.50 -20.29 -1.87
CA LEU A 89 -5.96 -18.97 -1.55
C LEU A 89 -4.63 -19.11 -0.81
N ALA A 90 -3.61 -18.36 -1.23
CA ALA A 90 -2.35 -18.19 -0.52
C ALA A 90 -2.34 -16.82 0.19
N VAL A 91 -2.74 -16.79 1.46
CA VAL A 91 -2.80 -15.56 2.26
C VAL A 91 -1.43 -15.26 2.87
N LEU A 92 -0.87 -14.09 2.57
CA LEU A 92 0.36 -13.62 3.19
C LEU A 92 0.05 -13.03 4.57
N TYR A 93 0.45 -13.76 5.61
CA TYR A 93 0.17 -13.40 7.00
C TYR A 93 1.44 -12.94 7.72
N SER A 94 1.42 -11.69 8.19
CA SER A 94 2.57 -11.07 8.88
C SER A 94 2.37 -10.93 10.39
N GLY A 95 1.18 -11.20 10.93
CA GLY A 95 0.83 -10.91 12.33
C GLY A 95 0.38 -9.46 12.57
N GLY A 96 0.65 -8.56 11.64
CA GLY A 96 0.16 -7.18 11.70
C GLY A 96 -1.36 -7.08 11.49
N ILE A 97 -1.90 -5.92 11.90
CA ILE A 97 -3.34 -5.59 11.87
C ILE A 97 -3.98 -5.99 10.54
N ASP A 98 -3.35 -5.59 9.43
CA ASP A 98 -3.89 -5.77 8.08
C ASP A 98 -4.04 -7.25 7.73
N SER A 99 -2.99 -8.05 7.96
CA SER A 99 -3.01 -9.47 7.61
C SER A 99 -3.85 -10.32 8.56
N THR A 100 -3.93 -9.95 9.84
CA THR A 100 -4.82 -10.58 10.81
C THR A 100 -6.28 -10.38 10.39
N LEU A 101 -6.66 -9.18 9.98
CA LEU A 101 -8.03 -8.92 9.54
C LEU A 101 -8.38 -9.64 8.23
N VAL A 102 -7.44 -9.79 7.29
CA VAL A 102 -7.66 -10.61 6.09
C VAL A 102 -8.05 -12.04 6.49
N LEU A 103 -7.27 -12.66 7.38
CA LEU A 103 -7.54 -14.05 7.80
C LEU A 103 -8.86 -14.18 8.58
N ILE A 104 -9.18 -13.21 9.45
CA ILE A 104 -10.46 -13.16 10.16
C ILE A 104 -11.63 -13.02 9.18
N SER A 105 -11.48 -12.22 8.13
CA SER A 105 -12.55 -12.01 7.12
C SER A 105 -12.92 -13.32 6.42
N PHE A 106 -11.94 -14.18 6.11
CA PHE A 106 -12.22 -15.54 5.61
C PHE A 106 -12.80 -16.46 6.69
N ALA A 107 -12.29 -16.39 7.92
CA ALA A 107 -12.76 -17.21 9.02
C ALA A 107 -14.22 -16.91 9.43
N LYS A 108 -14.72 -15.70 9.20
CA LYS A 108 -16.13 -15.31 9.44
C LYS A 108 -17.09 -15.99 8.46
N VAL A 109 -16.63 -16.38 7.27
CA VAL A 109 -17.50 -16.91 6.19
C VAL A 109 -17.26 -18.39 5.87
N LEU A 110 -16.20 -18.99 6.40
CA LEU A 110 -15.87 -20.39 6.22
C LEU A 110 -15.98 -21.17 7.53
N SER A 111 -16.40 -22.43 7.45
CA SER A 111 -16.22 -23.37 8.56
C SER A 111 -14.72 -23.65 8.80
N PRO A 112 -14.33 -24.16 10.00
CA PRO A 112 -12.93 -24.51 10.26
C PRO A 112 -12.35 -25.56 9.30
N ALA A 113 -13.17 -26.46 8.77
CA ALA A 113 -12.74 -27.46 7.80
C ALA A 113 -12.45 -26.81 6.43
N GLU A 114 -13.38 -26.00 5.94
CA GLU A 114 -13.22 -25.25 4.69
C GLU A 114 -12.05 -24.28 4.78
N LEU A 115 -11.88 -23.56 5.89
CA LEU A 115 -10.75 -22.64 6.07
C LEU A 115 -9.40 -23.37 5.92
N ARG A 116 -9.28 -24.57 6.52
CA ARG A 116 -8.05 -25.37 6.43
C ARG A 116 -7.76 -25.83 5.01
N GLU A 117 -8.79 -26.22 4.27
CA GLU A 117 -8.67 -26.72 2.90
C GLU A 117 -8.43 -25.60 1.87
N ARG A 118 -9.15 -24.50 2.03
CA ARG A 118 -9.29 -23.44 1.02
C ARG A 118 -8.29 -22.31 1.19
N VAL A 119 -7.72 -22.14 2.39
CA VAL A 119 -6.82 -21.03 2.73
C VAL A 119 -5.50 -21.54 3.30
N HIS A 120 -4.43 -21.32 2.54
CA HIS A 120 -3.05 -21.58 2.95
C HIS A 120 -2.44 -20.29 3.48
N VAL A 121 -2.01 -20.32 4.75
CA VAL A 121 -1.43 -19.18 5.46
C VAL A 121 0.09 -19.22 5.35
N TYR A 122 0.66 -18.28 4.62
CA TYR A 122 2.10 -18.11 4.44
C TYR A 122 2.64 -17.13 5.49
N MET A 123 3.48 -17.61 6.40
CA MET A 123 3.95 -16.83 7.54
C MET A 123 5.37 -17.20 7.97
N SER A 124 5.97 -16.38 8.84
CA SER A 124 7.28 -16.63 9.45
C SER A 124 7.22 -16.60 10.97
N ASN A 125 8.35 -16.85 11.62
CA ASN A 125 8.48 -16.69 13.06
C ASN A 125 8.21 -15.25 13.51
N ASP A 126 8.57 -14.24 12.70
CA ASP A 126 8.26 -12.83 12.99
C ASP A 126 6.75 -12.62 13.11
N SER A 127 5.95 -13.34 12.31
CA SER A 127 4.50 -13.26 12.37
C SER A 127 3.92 -13.80 13.68
N ILE A 128 4.57 -14.81 14.27
CA ILE A 128 4.22 -15.35 15.58
C ILE A 128 4.58 -14.35 16.67
N VAL A 129 5.77 -13.76 16.60
CA VAL A 129 6.22 -12.74 17.57
C VAL A 129 5.31 -11.51 17.54
N GLU A 130 4.85 -11.10 16.36
CA GLU A 130 4.01 -9.91 16.20
C GLU A 130 2.58 -10.10 16.72
N ASN A 131 2.01 -11.32 16.63
CA ASN A 131 0.66 -11.63 17.12
C ASN A 131 0.56 -13.06 17.68
N PRO A 132 1.17 -13.31 18.85
CA PRO A 132 1.34 -14.66 19.39
C PRO A 132 0.01 -15.28 19.81
N ARG A 133 -0.88 -14.50 20.44
CA ARG A 133 -2.15 -15.01 20.93
C ARG A 133 -3.03 -15.50 19.79
N PHE A 134 -3.20 -14.69 18.75
CA PHE A 134 -3.96 -15.11 17.56
C PHE A 134 -3.33 -16.33 16.88
N TYR A 135 -2.00 -16.43 16.85
CA TYR A 135 -1.33 -17.62 16.34
C TYR A 135 -1.67 -18.89 17.14
N TYR A 136 -1.48 -18.88 18.45
CA TYR A 136 -1.66 -20.07 19.30
C TYR A 136 -3.14 -20.45 19.49
N ASP A 137 -4.03 -19.46 19.52
CA ASP A 137 -5.45 -19.70 19.76
C ASP A 137 -6.21 -19.99 18.47
N PHE A 138 -5.79 -19.42 17.33
CA PHE A 138 -6.50 -19.55 16.06
C PHE A 138 -5.67 -20.19 14.94
N VAL A 139 -4.61 -19.52 14.48
CA VAL A 139 -3.90 -19.90 13.24
C VAL A 139 -3.37 -21.33 13.30
N ARG A 140 -2.63 -21.69 14.36
CA ARG A 140 -2.05 -23.02 14.56
C ARG A 140 -3.11 -24.12 14.59
N ARG A 141 -4.31 -23.81 15.06
CA ARG A 141 -5.37 -24.79 15.28
C ARG A 141 -6.24 -25.01 14.06
N HIS A 142 -6.49 -23.96 13.28
CA HIS A 142 -7.53 -23.97 12.24
C HIS A 142 -7.01 -23.78 10.81
N CYS A 143 -5.76 -23.32 10.63
CA CYS A 143 -5.23 -23.00 9.30
C CYS A 143 -4.22 -24.03 8.80
N THR A 144 -4.06 -24.11 7.48
CA THR A 144 -2.93 -24.79 6.84
C THR A 144 -1.76 -23.81 6.74
N ILE A 145 -0.64 -24.09 7.39
CA ILE A 145 0.52 -23.18 7.47
C ILE A 145 1.57 -23.55 6.40
N ARG A 146 2.17 -22.51 5.81
CA ARG A 146 3.30 -22.56 4.86
C ARG A 146 4.34 -21.52 5.26
N ALA A 147 5.60 -21.76 4.87
CA ALA A 147 6.69 -20.84 5.11
C ALA A 147 6.58 -19.61 4.17
N SER A 148 6.72 -18.41 4.72
CA SER A 148 6.64 -17.17 3.92
C SER A 148 7.76 -17.03 2.89
N GLU A 149 8.89 -17.69 3.08
CA GLU A 149 10.05 -17.71 2.19
C GLU A 149 9.68 -18.25 0.80
N ASP A 150 8.65 -19.10 0.76
CA ASP A 150 8.09 -19.73 -0.45
C ASP A 150 7.02 -18.86 -1.13
N PHE A 151 6.73 -17.63 -0.67
CA PHE A 151 5.63 -16.83 -1.25
C PHE A 151 5.82 -16.55 -2.75
N THR A 152 7.06 -16.49 -3.22
CA THR A 152 7.37 -16.30 -4.65
C THR A 152 6.89 -17.49 -5.47
N SER A 153 7.02 -18.71 -4.93
CA SER A 153 6.55 -19.93 -5.58
C SER A 153 5.04 -19.98 -5.79
N VAL A 154 4.25 -19.20 -5.04
CA VAL A 154 2.78 -19.15 -5.22
C VAL A 154 2.36 -18.34 -6.44
N LEU A 155 3.27 -17.59 -7.05
CA LEU A 155 3.02 -16.82 -8.27
C LEU A 155 3.19 -17.71 -9.52
N ASP A 156 2.55 -18.88 -9.50
CA ASP A 156 2.67 -19.91 -10.53
C ASP A 156 1.33 -20.34 -11.16
N GLY A 157 0.22 -19.74 -10.71
CA GLY A 157 -1.14 -20.02 -11.19
C GLY A 157 -1.83 -21.19 -10.47
N ARG A 158 -1.18 -21.83 -9.48
CA ARG A 158 -1.76 -22.89 -8.64
C ARG A 158 -2.33 -22.39 -7.32
N HIS A 159 -2.22 -21.09 -7.07
CA HIS A 159 -2.82 -20.40 -5.93
C HIS A 159 -3.30 -19.02 -6.39
N ILE A 160 -4.31 -18.49 -5.70
CA ILE A 160 -4.59 -17.06 -5.72
C ILE A 160 -3.83 -16.44 -4.56
N MET A 161 -2.80 -15.65 -4.85
CA MET A 161 -2.09 -14.90 -3.83
C MET A 161 -2.99 -13.78 -3.30
N VAL A 162 -3.09 -13.70 -1.98
CA VAL A 162 -3.84 -12.66 -1.26
C VAL A 162 -2.91 -11.91 -0.30
N GLY A 163 -2.57 -10.68 -0.63
CA GLY A 163 -1.75 -9.79 0.21
C GLY A 163 -2.57 -8.79 1.03
N GLY A 164 -1.94 -8.27 2.08
CA GLY A 164 -2.51 -7.22 2.95
C GLY A 164 -2.13 -5.78 2.55
N GLU A 165 -1.51 -5.56 1.38
CA GLU A 165 -1.17 -4.22 0.90
C GLU A 165 -2.42 -3.35 0.70
N HIS A 166 -2.19 -2.05 0.50
CA HIS A 166 -3.19 -1.00 0.36
C HIS A 166 -3.91 -0.58 1.65
N ASN A 167 -3.95 -1.40 2.71
CA ASN A 167 -4.64 -0.95 3.91
C ASN A 167 -3.96 0.24 4.59
N ASP A 168 -2.63 0.32 4.49
CA ASP A 168 -1.90 1.52 4.89
C ASP A 168 -2.37 2.77 4.13
N GLN A 169 -2.60 2.66 2.82
CA GLN A 169 -3.08 3.75 1.98
C GLN A 169 -4.53 4.12 2.30
N LEU A 170 -5.36 3.17 2.73
CA LEU A 170 -6.72 3.46 3.18
C LEU A 170 -6.75 4.24 4.50
N PHE A 171 -5.87 3.90 5.45
CA PHE A 171 -5.93 4.46 6.78
C PHE A 171 -5.08 5.71 6.97
N GLY A 172 -3.95 5.87 6.30
CA GLY A 172 -3.10 7.03 6.56
C GLY A 172 -1.70 6.91 6.01
N SER A 173 -0.72 7.39 6.77
CA SER A 173 0.67 7.37 6.37
C SER A 173 1.58 7.11 7.56
N ASP A 174 2.65 6.34 7.35
CA ASP A 174 3.72 6.14 8.34
C ASP A 174 4.46 7.44 8.66
N ILE A 175 4.35 8.46 7.79
CA ILE A 175 4.86 9.82 8.04
C ILE A 175 4.22 10.42 9.30
N ILE A 176 2.95 10.11 9.58
CA ILE A 176 2.25 10.58 10.79
C ILE A 176 2.97 10.11 12.05
N GLY A 177 3.43 8.85 12.06
CA GLY A 177 4.25 8.30 13.13
C GLY A 177 5.53 9.12 13.37
N LYS A 178 6.17 9.63 12.31
CA LYS A 178 7.36 10.50 12.42
C LYS A 178 7.02 11.90 12.93
N ILE A 179 5.84 12.44 12.62
CA ILE A 179 5.39 13.75 13.11
C ILE A 179 5.15 13.69 14.62
N VAL A 180 4.41 12.70 15.09
CA VAL A 180 4.01 12.59 16.51
C VAL A 180 5.18 12.23 17.43
N GLN A 181 6.32 11.78 16.89
CA GLN A 181 7.58 11.64 17.62
C GLN A 181 8.24 12.99 17.93
N GLN A 182 7.90 14.04 17.19
CA GLN A 182 8.54 15.36 17.26
C GLN A 182 7.57 16.46 17.70
N GLN A 183 6.27 16.20 17.65
CA GLN A 183 5.21 17.16 17.89
C GLN A 183 4.09 16.52 18.74
N PRO A 184 3.31 17.31 19.49
CA PRO A 184 2.10 16.82 20.14
C PRO A 184 1.14 16.18 19.14
N PHE A 185 0.48 15.09 19.53
CA PHE A 185 -0.44 14.37 18.64
C PHE A 185 -1.52 15.28 18.05
N SER A 186 -2.01 16.27 18.82
CA SER A 186 -3.06 17.20 18.39
C SER A 186 -2.75 17.94 17.07
N VAL A 187 -1.47 18.10 16.71
CA VAL A 187 -1.04 18.73 15.45
C VAL A 187 -1.60 17.99 14.23
N VAL A 188 -1.76 16.66 14.29
CA VAL A 188 -2.23 15.87 13.14
C VAL A 188 -3.67 16.20 12.75
N HIS A 189 -4.48 16.68 13.71
CA HIS A 189 -5.88 17.08 13.51
C HIS A 189 -6.06 18.56 13.21
N GLN A 190 -4.99 19.36 13.30
CA GLN A 190 -5.05 20.77 12.94
C GLN A 190 -5.18 20.93 11.42
N PRO A 191 -5.79 22.03 10.95
CA PRO A 191 -5.80 22.36 9.54
C PRO A 191 -4.39 22.35 8.96
N TYR A 192 -4.19 21.73 7.80
CA TYR A 192 -2.88 21.77 7.16
C TYR A 192 -2.55 23.20 6.73
N ARG A 193 -1.30 23.63 6.93
CA ARG A 193 -0.83 24.98 6.60
C ARG A 193 0.52 24.89 5.90
N ARG A 194 0.75 25.81 4.96
CA ARG A 194 2.01 25.94 4.21
C ARG A 194 3.21 25.94 5.14
N ASP A 195 3.26 26.87 6.08
CA ASP A 195 4.42 27.04 6.96
C ASP A 195 4.77 25.76 7.73
N PHE A 196 3.76 25.07 8.26
CA PHE A 196 3.98 23.81 8.97
C PHE A 196 4.54 22.72 8.04
N LEU A 197 3.90 22.50 6.88
CA LEU A 197 4.28 21.43 5.97
C LEU A 197 5.62 21.67 5.28
N VAL A 198 5.90 22.91 4.87
CA VAL A 198 7.20 23.30 4.32
C VAL A 198 8.30 23.13 5.36
N ASN A 199 8.12 23.63 6.59
CA ASN A 199 9.09 23.44 7.66
C ASN A 199 9.31 21.96 7.96
N PHE A 200 8.24 21.15 7.93
CA PHE A 200 8.36 19.71 8.08
C PHE A 200 9.17 19.08 6.94
N PHE A 201 8.91 19.42 5.69
CA PHE A 201 9.71 18.96 4.54
C PHE A 201 11.18 19.33 4.66
N VAL A 202 11.49 20.59 5.00
CA VAL A 202 12.87 21.04 5.23
C VAL A 202 13.51 20.26 6.38
N SER A 203 12.79 20.00 7.46
CA SER A 203 13.28 19.18 8.58
C SER A 203 13.60 17.73 8.20
N LYS A 204 13.08 17.25 7.06
CA LYS A 204 13.39 15.94 6.49
C LYS A 204 14.45 16.00 5.39
N GLY A 205 15.03 17.16 5.14
CA GLY A 205 16.16 17.32 4.22
C GLY A 205 15.76 17.69 2.79
N LEU A 206 14.53 18.17 2.55
CA LEU A 206 14.21 18.80 1.27
C LEU A 206 14.85 20.20 1.23
N PRO A 207 15.49 20.61 0.12
CA PRO A 207 15.86 22.00 -0.10
C PRO A 207 14.63 22.92 0.05
N GLU A 208 14.81 24.13 0.57
CA GLU A 208 13.70 25.03 0.89
C GLU A 208 12.82 25.37 -0.33
N ALA A 209 13.45 25.66 -1.48
CA ALA A 209 12.73 25.89 -2.74
C ALA A 209 11.90 24.66 -3.15
N ALA A 210 12.50 23.46 -3.07
CA ALA A 210 11.82 22.19 -3.36
C ALA A 210 10.66 21.91 -2.39
N ALA A 211 10.83 22.22 -1.10
CA ALA A 211 9.78 22.07 -0.09
C ALA A 211 8.57 22.98 -0.40
N HIS A 212 8.80 24.23 -0.79
CA HIS A 212 7.75 25.14 -1.23
C HIS A 212 7.06 24.68 -2.50
N HIS A 213 7.83 24.17 -3.45
CA HIS A 213 7.29 23.70 -4.72
C HIS A 213 6.44 22.43 -4.53
N TRP A 214 6.94 21.41 -3.82
CA TRP A 214 6.17 20.23 -3.44
C TRP A 214 4.88 20.56 -2.68
N PHE A 215 4.94 21.50 -1.72
CA PHE A 215 3.72 21.95 -1.04
C PHE A 215 2.72 22.56 -2.04
N SER A 216 3.19 23.44 -2.93
CA SER A 216 2.33 24.14 -3.89
C SER A 216 1.68 23.16 -4.89
N LEU A 217 2.45 22.20 -5.40
CA LEU A 217 1.96 21.14 -6.26
C LEU A 217 0.88 20.30 -5.57
N LEU A 218 1.15 19.83 -4.36
CA LEU A 218 0.20 18.99 -3.62
C LEU A 218 -1.06 19.76 -3.19
N ASP A 219 -0.93 21.02 -2.77
CA ASP A 219 -2.09 21.86 -2.41
C ASP A 219 -2.95 22.17 -3.63
N GLN A 220 -2.34 22.49 -4.78
CA GLN A 220 -3.08 22.69 -6.03
C GLN A 220 -3.76 21.40 -6.48
N HIS A 221 -3.07 20.27 -6.41
CA HIS A 221 -3.63 18.96 -6.73
C HIS A 221 -4.86 18.60 -5.89
N ILE A 222 -4.81 18.84 -4.58
CA ILE A 222 -5.94 18.66 -3.68
C ILE A 222 -7.15 19.50 -4.14
N ARG A 223 -6.92 20.76 -4.55
CA ARG A 223 -7.98 21.65 -5.05
C ARG A 223 -8.55 21.16 -6.39
N ASP A 224 -7.69 20.79 -7.33
CA ASP A 224 -8.09 20.36 -8.67
C ASP A 224 -8.88 19.05 -8.66
N THR A 225 -8.54 18.14 -7.74
CA THR A 225 -9.23 16.85 -7.58
C THR A 225 -10.46 16.92 -6.67
N GLY A 226 -10.66 18.02 -5.95
CA GLY A 226 -11.72 18.15 -4.96
C GLY A 226 -11.58 17.18 -3.78
N ALA A 227 -10.35 16.78 -3.45
CA ALA A 227 -10.10 15.80 -2.40
C ALA A 227 -10.53 16.35 -1.01
N PRO A 228 -11.12 15.51 -0.12
CA PRO A 228 -11.56 15.92 1.21
C PRO A 228 -10.36 15.98 2.17
N VAL A 229 -9.48 16.94 1.96
CA VAL A 229 -8.26 17.12 2.75
C VAL A 229 -8.35 18.45 3.50
N HIS A 230 -8.33 18.38 4.82
CA HIS A 230 -8.45 19.56 5.68
C HIS A 230 -7.35 19.62 6.74
N SER A 231 -6.91 18.48 7.24
CA SER A 231 -5.93 18.35 8.33
C SER A 231 -4.54 17.92 7.86
N VAL A 232 -3.54 18.05 8.74
CA VAL A 232 -2.18 17.52 8.52
C VAL A 232 -2.22 16.01 8.27
N PHE A 233 -3.07 15.27 9.00
CA PHE A 233 -3.25 13.84 8.80
C PHE A 233 -3.72 13.52 7.38
N GLU A 234 -4.78 14.19 6.94
CA GLU A 234 -5.37 13.98 5.62
C GLU A 234 -4.42 14.38 4.50
N PHE A 235 -3.57 15.40 4.68
CA PHE A 235 -2.57 15.79 3.69
C PHE A 235 -1.58 14.64 3.38
N PHE A 236 -1.02 14.02 4.42
CA PHE A 236 -0.12 12.89 4.23
C PHE A 236 -0.83 11.59 3.89
N TRP A 237 -2.07 11.41 4.32
CA TRP A 237 -2.92 10.33 3.83
C TRP A 237 -3.12 10.46 2.32
N TRP A 238 -3.46 11.65 1.81
CA TRP A 238 -3.68 11.90 0.38
C TRP A 238 -2.43 11.56 -0.42
N LEU A 239 -1.26 12.05 -0.01
CA LEU A 239 0.02 11.69 -0.63
C LEU A 239 0.21 10.17 -0.73
N ASN A 240 -0.08 9.44 0.35
CA ASN A 240 0.05 7.97 0.36
C ASN A 240 -1.03 7.29 -0.51
N PHE A 241 -2.28 7.75 -0.41
CA PHE A 241 -3.44 7.19 -1.06
C PHE A 241 -3.39 7.36 -2.58
N ILE A 242 -3.09 8.56 -3.08
CA ILE A 242 -3.10 8.82 -4.52
C ILE A 242 -1.79 8.37 -5.18
N PHE A 243 -0.62 8.72 -4.64
CA PHE A 243 0.66 8.51 -5.34
C PHE A 243 1.35 7.16 -5.10
N LYS A 244 1.12 6.51 -3.95
CA LYS A 244 1.87 5.28 -3.59
C LYS A 244 1.14 3.98 -3.92
N TRP A 245 -0.16 4.04 -4.21
CA TRP A 245 -1.02 2.88 -4.43
C TRP A 245 -0.45 1.90 -5.46
N GLN A 246 -0.11 2.41 -6.66
CA GLN A 246 0.46 1.58 -7.72
C GLN A 246 1.81 0.96 -7.31
N SER A 247 2.66 1.73 -6.65
CA SER A 247 3.97 1.24 -6.20
C SER A 247 3.82 0.11 -5.17
N VAL A 248 2.90 0.23 -4.21
CA VAL A 248 2.69 -0.83 -3.21
C VAL A 248 2.02 -2.07 -3.79
N TYR A 249 1.23 -1.93 -4.86
CA TYR A 249 0.73 -3.08 -5.61
C TYR A 249 1.87 -3.84 -6.28
N PHE A 250 2.69 -3.18 -7.10
CA PHE A 250 3.69 -3.89 -7.92
C PHE A 250 4.98 -4.29 -7.18
N ARG A 251 5.28 -3.74 -5.99
CA ARG A 251 6.56 -4.01 -5.31
C ARG A 251 6.83 -5.48 -4.98
N ILE A 252 5.78 -6.27 -4.72
CA ILE A 252 5.94 -7.72 -4.52
C ILE A 252 6.26 -8.40 -5.84
N LEU A 253 5.64 -7.98 -6.95
CA LEU A 253 5.89 -8.55 -8.26
C LEU A 253 7.34 -8.34 -8.71
N LEU A 254 8.02 -7.27 -8.28
CA LEU A 254 9.46 -7.08 -8.53
C LEU A 254 10.37 -8.11 -7.86
N ARG A 255 9.85 -8.92 -6.94
CA ARG A 255 10.56 -9.99 -6.21
C ARG A 255 10.30 -11.38 -6.77
N VAL A 256 9.54 -11.49 -7.86
CA VAL A 256 9.28 -12.78 -8.54
C VAL A 256 10.59 -13.38 -9.05
N ASP A 257 10.74 -14.69 -8.80
CA ASP A 257 11.88 -15.46 -9.29
C ASP A 257 12.00 -15.33 -10.81
N LYS A 258 13.24 -15.17 -11.32
CA LYS A 258 13.49 -14.92 -12.75
C LYS A 258 12.82 -15.94 -13.67
N ALA A 259 12.77 -17.20 -13.25
CA ALA A 259 12.13 -18.29 -14.00
C ALA A 259 10.60 -18.18 -14.12
N GLN A 260 9.94 -17.39 -13.27
CA GLN A 260 8.49 -17.21 -13.24
C GLN A 260 8.03 -15.91 -13.89
N ARG A 261 8.93 -14.93 -14.08
CA ARG A 261 8.61 -13.58 -14.59
C ARG A 261 7.82 -13.58 -15.89
N SER A 262 8.12 -14.51 -16.82
CA SER A 262 7.42 -14.62 -18.11
C SER A 262 5.95 -15.04 -18.01
N ARG A 263 5.51 -15.52 -16.85
CA ARG A 263 4.10 -15.87 -16.58
C ARG A 263 3.29 -14.71 -16.03
N ILE A 264 3.96 -13.64 -15.60
CA ILE A 264 3.31 -12.51 -14.97
C ILE A 264 2.94 -11.51 -16.06
N ASP A 265 1.65 -11.46 -16.36
CA ASP A 265 1.05 -10.48 -17.24
C ASP A 265 -0.23 -9.90 -16.60
N GLN A 266 -0.96 -9.10 -17.38
CA GLN A 266 -2.24 -8.53 -16.97
C GLN A 266 -3.27 -9.60 -16.57
N GLN A 267 -3.34 -10.70 -17.33
CA GLN A 267 -4.33 -11.76 -17.10
C GLN A 267 -3.99 -12.52 -15.82
N PHE A 268 -2.71 -12.82 -15.60
CA PHE A 268 -2.21 -13.41 -14.38
C PHE A 268 -2.56 -12.52 -13.18
N CYS A 269 -2.28 -11.21 -13.27
CA CYS A 269 -2.57 -10.30 -12.18
C CYS A 269 -4.06 -10.26 -11.84
N ASN A 270 -4.93 -10.25 -12.85
CA ASN A 270 -6.37 -10.23 -12.67
C ASN A 270 -6.92 -11.51 -12.01
N ARG A 271 -6.28 -12.67 -12.25
CA ARG A 271 -6.79 -13.97 -11.79
C ARG A 271 -6.12 -14.45 -10.51
N TYR A 272 -4.83 -14.23 -10.33
CA TYR A 272 -4.02 -14.91 -9.31
C TYR A 272 -3.28 -13.97 -8.34
N TYR A 273 -3.33 -12.64 -8.54
CA TYR A 273 -2.59 -11.69 -7.70
C TYR A 273 -3.48 -10.56 -7.17
N HIS A 274 -3.89 -10.70 -5.91
CA HIS A 274 -4.86 -9.80 -5.30
C HIS A 274 -4.36 -9.25 -3.96
N HIS A 275 -4.34 -7.94 -3.78
CA HIS A 275 -4.34 -7.38 -2.42
C HIS A 275 -5.76 -7.18 -1.95
N PHE A 276 -6.05 -7.66 -0.74
CA PHE A 276 -7.39 -7.69 -0.17
C PHE A 276 -8.04 -6.31 -0.19
N TYR A 277 -7.29 -5.27 0.15
CA TYR A 277 -7.79 -3.90 0.30
C TYR A 277 -7.81 -3.06 -0.99
N SER A 278 -7.54 -3.67 -2.15
CA SER A 278 -7.48 -2.96 -3.44
C SER A 278 -8.81 -2.47 -4.04
N PRO A 279 -9.95 -3.15 -3.84
CA PRO A 279 -11.19 -2.78 -4.53
C PRO A 279 -11.62 -1.32 -4.33
N ALA A 280 -12.32 -0.76 -5.33
CA ALA A 280 -12.74 0.64 -5.32
C ALA A 280 -13.65 1.00 -4.14
N TYR A 281 -14.46 0.07 -3.63
CA TYR A 281 -15.32 0.33 -2.46
C TYR A 281 -14.54 0.54 -1.16
N PHE A 282 -13.37 -0.06 -1.00
CA PHE A 282 -12.48 0.25 0.14
C PHE A 282 -11.91 1.66 0.01
N GLN A 283 -11.51 2.04 -1.20
CA GLN A 283 -11.02 3.38 -1.51
C GLN A 283 -12.11 4.43 -1.27
N LYS A 284 -13.35 4.13 -1.67
CA LYS A 284 -14.52 4.97 -1.39
C LYS A 284 -14.74 5.14 0.12
N TRP A 285 -14.72 4.05 0.88
CA TRP A 285 -14.81 4.10 2.36
C TRP A 285 -13.74 5.02 2.95
N SER A 286 -12.49 4.89 2.51
CA SER A 286 -11.38 5.74 2.98
C SER A 286 -11.62 7.22 2.70
N MET A 287 -12.19 7.56 1.55
CA MET A 287 -12.51 8.96 1.21
C MET A 287 -13.71 9.52 1.98
N THR A 288 -14.67 8.68 2.35
CA THR A 288 -15.93 9.13 2.97
C THR A 288 -15.98 9.01 4.49
N HIS A 289 -14.99 8.37 5.12
CA HIS A 289 -14.92 8.17 6.58
C HIS A 289 -13.55 8.55 7.17
N PRO A 290 -13.07 9.80 7.00
CA PRO A 290 -11.78 10.23 7.55
C PRO A 290 -11.69 10.06 9.07
N GLU A 291 -12.80 10.21 9.80
CA GLU A 291 -12.91 10.08 11.24
C GLU A 291 -12.70 8.65 11.78
N LEU A 292 -12.82 7.64 10.91
CA LEU A 292 -12.68 6.22 11.27
C LEU A 292 -11.25 5.68 11.10
N LYS A 293 -10.28 6.56 10.82
CA LYS A 293 -8.89 6.14 10.55
C LYS A 293 -8.00 6.16 11.78
N ILE A 294 -8.16 7.20 12.60
CA ILE A 294 -7.38 7.46 13.81
C ILE A 294 -8.20 8.35 14.75
N GLN A 295 -8.09 8.12 16.06
CA GLN A 295 -8.76 8.90 17.09
C GLN A 295 -7.79 9.93 17.69
N ASP A 296 -7.55 9.87 18.99
CA ASP A 296 -6.85 10.88 19.80
C ASP A 296 -5.37 10.57 20.07
N SER A 297 -4.86 9.46 19.52
CA SER A 297 -3.49 9.01 19.77
C SER A 297 -2.94 8.16 18.64
N TRP A 298 -1.61 8.04 18.54
CA TRP A 298 -0.99 7.12 17.58
C TRP A 298 -1.36 5.66 17.85
N ALA A 299 -1.57 5.30 19.11
CA ALA A 299 -2.06 3.97 19.49
C ALA A 299 -3.45 3.68 18.88
N SER A 300 -4.30 4.70 18.68
CA SER A 300 -5.61 4.54 18.02
C SER A 300 -5.55 4.41 16.49
N TYR A 301 -4.36 4.49 15.88
CA TYR A 301 -4.23 4.31 14.43
C TYR A 301 -4.80 2.96 13.99
N LYS A 302 -5.65 2.97 12.96
CA LYS A 302 -6.40 1.80 12.46
C LYS A 302 -7.36 1.19 13.48
N PHE A 303 -7.94 1.98 14.41
CA PHE A 303 -8.84 1.45 15.42
C PHE A 303 -10.02 0.66 14.82
N THR A 304 -10.61 1.10 13.70
CA THR A 304 -11.70 0.35 13.05
C THR A 304 -11.30 -1.07 12.66
N ALA A 305 -10.08 -1.28 12.16
CA ALA A 305 -9.59 -2.64 11.88
C ALA A 305 -9.32 -3.43 13.18
N LYS A 306 -8.79 -2.77 14.20
CA LYS A 306 -8.51 -3.40 15.51
C LYS A 306 -9.79 -3.79 16.26
N ASP A 307 -10.87 -3.03 16.10
CA ASP A 307 -12.17 -3.33 16.67
C ASP A 307 -12.75 -4.61 16.09
N LEU A 308 -12.69 -4.77 14.76
CA LEU A 308 -13.12 -6.01 14.09
C LEU A 308 -12.27 -7.22 14.50
N ILE A 309 -10.96 -7.03 14.69
CA ILE A 309 -10.07 -8.09 15.20
C ILE A 309 -10.48 -8.46 16.63
N TYR A 310 -10.67 -7.46 17.49
CA TYR A 310 -11.08 -7.64 18.88
C TYR A 310 -12.43 -8.34 18.99
N GLU A 311 -13.40 -7.99 18.15
CA GLU A 311 -14.70 -8.64 18.13
C GLU A 311 -14.59 -10.15 17.90
N PHE A 312 -13.62 -10.59 17.09
CA PHE A 312 -13.36 -11.99 16.81
C PHE A 312 -12.58 -12.69 17.93
N ASN A 313 -11.42 -12.15 18.34
CA ASN A 313 -10.49 -12.87 19.23
C ASN A 313 -10.55 -12.45 20.71
N LYS A 314 -11.29 -11.38 21.02
CA LYS A 314 -11.43 -10.76 22.35
C LYS A 314 -10.09 -10.37 22.99
N ASP A 315 -9.05 -10.11 22.20
CA ASP A 315 -7.73 -9.70 22.68
C ASP A 315 -7.68 -8.19 22.92
N ALA A 316 -8.02 -7.78 24.15
CA ALA A 316 -8.08 -6.37 24.54
C ALA A 316 -6.70 -5.70 24.53
N ASP A 317 -5.64 -6.45 24.83
CA ASP A 317 -4.28 -5.92 24.84
C ASP A 317 -3.80 -5.64 23.42
N TYR A 318 -4.07 -6.55 22.47
CA TYR A 318 -3.82 -6.30 21.04
C TYR A 318 -4.58 -5.06 20.56
N ARG A 319 -5.88 -4.96 20.87
CA ARG A 319 -6.71 -3.82 20.45
C ARG A 319 -6.13 -2.48 20.92
N ARG A 320 -5.71 -2.42 22.19
CA ARG A 320 -5.20 -1.21 22.84
C ARG A 320 -3.78 -0.85 22.39
N ASP A 321 -2.87 -1.82 22.44
CA ASP A 321 -1.42 -1.55 22.42
C ASP A 321 -0.77 -1.85 21.06
N LYS A 322 -1.44 -2.57 20.15
CA LYS A 322 -0.84 -2.90 18.85
C LYS A 322 -0.61 -1.64 18.03
N ILE A 323 0.68 -1.37 17.79
CA ILE A 323 1.16 -0.37 16.83
C ILE A 323 1.64 -1.03 15.54
N LYS A 324 1.74 -0.22 14.48
CA LYS A 324 2.26 -0.63 13.17
C LYS A 324 3.74 -1.01 13.26
N ILE A 325 4.10 -2.16 12.67
CA ILE A 325 5.48 -2.64 12.51
C ILE A 325 5.69 -2.99 11.03
N GLY A 326 6.81 -2.54 10.46
CA GLY A 326 7.16 -2.85 9.07
C GLY A 326 7.80 -4.24 8.96
N SER A 327 7.08 -5.22 8.42
CA SER A 327 7.56 -6.61 8.28
C SER A 327 8.06 -6.96 6.88
N LEU A 328 7.53 -6.32 5.84
CA LEU A 328 7.80 -6.70 4.45
C LEU A 328 9.26 -6.47 3.99
N SER A 329 9.93 -5.47 4.53
CA SER A 329 11.32 -5.16 4.16
C SER A 329 12.28 -6.32 4.45
N ARG A 330 12.05 -7.07 5.52
CA ARG A 330 12.87 -8.24 5.90
C ARG A 330 12.77 -9.37 4.87
N LEU A 331 11.56 -9.61 4.35
CA LEU A 331 11.31 -10.60 3.31
C LEU A 331 11.99 -10.21 1.98
N PHE A 332 12.02 -8.91 1.68
CA PHE A 332 12.57 -8.40 0.42
C PHE A 332 14.10 -8.42 0.35
N LEU A 333 14.80 -8.33 1.49
CA LEU A 333 16.26 -8.35 1.52
C LEU A 333 16.87 -9.68 1.07
N GLN A 334 16.08 -10.75 1.02
CA GLN A 334 16.54 -12.11 0.73
C GLN A 334 16.37 -12.50 -0.76
N LYS A 335 15.85 -11.61 -1.61
CA LYS A 335 15.43 -11.96 -2.98
C LYS A 335 16.07 -11.06 -4.03
N ASP A 336 16.40 -11.65 -5.17
CA ASP A 336 16.76 -10.90 -6.37
C ASP A 336 15.60 -9.98 -6.78
N THR A 337 15.94 -8.80 -7.26
CA THR A 337 15.01 -7.69 -7.42
C THR A 337 15.17 -7.08 -8.79
N ALA A 338 14.10 -7.10 -9.60
CA ALA A 338 14.05 -6.25 -10.78
C ALA A 338 14.00 -4.78 -10.36
N VAL A 339 14.69 -3.91 -11.10
CA VAL A 339 14.68 -2.46 -10.85
C VAL A 339 13.42 -1.78 -11.38
N GLY A 340 12.64 -2.46 -12.22
CA GLY A 340 11.34 -1.96 -12.66
C GLY A 340 10.49 -2.98 -13.42
N LEU A 341 9.25 -2.61 -13.67
CA LEU A 341 8.29 -3.33 -14.49
C LEU A 341 7.67 -2.34 -15.49
N SER A 342 7.80 -2.64 -16.79
CA SER A 342 7.19 -1.81 -17.84
C SER A 342 5.66 -1.94 -17.88
N SER A 343 4.99 -1.04 -18.62
CA SER A 343 3.55 -1.12 -18.87
C SER A 343 3.11 -2.38 -19.62
N GLU A 344 4.06 -3.05 -20.29
CA GLU A 344 3.86 -4.31 -21.00
C GLU A 344 4.31 -5.54 -20.19
N PHE A 345 4.43 -5.40 -18.87
CA PHE A 345 4.87 -6.45 -17.94
C PHE A 345 6.28 -7.03 -18.21
N ALA A 346 7.09 -6.36 -19.02
CA ALA A 346 8.51 -6.69 -19.14
C ALA A 346 9.25 -6.27 -17.86
N TYR A 347 9.92 -7.25 -17.24
CA TYR A 347 10.80 -7.04 -16.09
C TYR A 347 12.14 -6.43 -16.52
N LEU A 348 12.57 -5.42 -15.78
CA LEU A 348 13.77 -4.64 -16.12
C LEU A 348 14.82 -4.85 -15.02
N ASP A 349 15.99 -5.37 -15.40
CA ASP A 349 17.14 -5.56 -14.50
C ASP A 349 18.07 -4.33 -14.49
N SER A 350 17.90 -3.41 -15.44
CA SER A 350 18.52 -2.09 -15.45
C SER A 350 17.57 -1.05 -16.04
N LEU A 351 17.76 0.21 -15.64
CA LEU A 351 17.03 1.36 -16.14
C LEU A 351 18.02 2.49 -16.41
N ARG A 352 17.66 3.35 -17.36
CA ARG A 352 18.37 4.59 -17.66
C ARG A 352 17.36 5.73 -17.62
N GLY A 353 17.55 6.66 -16.70
CA GLY A 353 16.73 7.86 -16.56
C GLY A 353 16.56 8.62 -17.88
N PRO A 354 17.61 8.84 -18.69
CA PRO A 354 17.49 9.57 -19.96
C PRO A 354 16.49 8.94 -20.94
N ASP A 355 16.37 7.61 -20.96
CA ASP A 355 15.48 6.89 -21.87
C ASP A 355 14.01 6.97 -21.43
N LEU A 356 13.76 7.42 -20.20
CA LEU A 356 12.44 7.46 -19.57
C LEU A 356 11.98 8.87 -19.20
N TYR A 357 12.87 9.85 -19.25
CA TYR A 357 12.57 11.24 -18.95
C TYR A 357 11.47 11.78 -19.87
N GLN A 358 10.57 12.58 -19.29
CA GLN A 358 9.58 13.35 -20.03
C GLN A 358 9.74 14.84 -19.73
N PRO A 359 10.02 15.68 -20.76
CA PRO A 359 10.27 17.11 -20.56
C PRO A 359 9.01 17.91 -20.23
N ASP A 360 7.83 17.36 -20.51
CA ASP A 360 6.55 17.99 -20.21
C ASP A 360 6.02 17.41 -18.90
N ASN A 361 6.57 17.92 -17.80
CA ASN A 361 6.26 17.48 -16.44
C ASN A 361 5.98 18.67 -15.53
N SER A 362 5.30 18.42 -14.41
CA SER A 362 4.86 19.43 -13.45
C SER A 362 5.99 20.07 -12.64
N PHE A 363 7.26 19.70 -12.87
CA PHE A 363 8.42 20.20 -12.13
C PHE A 363 9.29 21.18 -12.92
N LYS A 364 8.96 21.44 -14.18
CA LYS A 364 9.79 22.22 -15.11
C LYS A 364 9.96 23.70 -14.74
N ASP A 365 8.97 24.28 -14.04
CA ASP A 365 8.94 25.72 -13.72
C ASP A 365 9.32 26.02 -12.25
N ALA A 366 9.95 25.06 -11.56
CA ALA A 366 10.27 25.14 -10.12
C ALA A 366 11.48 26.05 -9.77
N SER A 367 12.01 26.81 -10.73
CA SER A 367 13.26 27.59 -10.56
C SER A 367 13.06 28.99 -10.02
#